data_AF-A0A1N6FUY0-F1
#
_entry.id   AF-A0A1N6FUY0-F1
#
_cell.length_a   1.000
_cell.length_b   1.000
_cell.length_c   1.000
_cell.angle_alpha   90.00
_cell.angle_beta   90.00
_cell.angle_gamma   90.00
#
_symmetry.space_group_name_H-M   'P 1'
#
loop_
_entity.id
_entity.type
_entity.pdbx_description
1 polymer ?
#
loop_
_entity_poly.entity_id
_entity_poly.type
_entity_poly.pdbx_seq_one_letter_code
_entity_poly.pdbx_strand_id
1 'polypeptide(L)'
;MPIVPPDFYAPTYTPEDVARLCRIGGLSAADPARFRQDLEDCAAIYRWETARHQRTARKADSERELAKAAKLARNLAAALETLPPKAREALVTEIETGLPGALTGSETAFEISLDGFETEALSVALDLPAVERIIGGLASALEDAPAHLGNGKRGAQRDWGLRIWMRNIHDLWCSVTDQPFTRDVTDDGQAITPASQFCVAAFEQINPDCPASRVIREQKASISTSRKIAGRIIASSDT
;
A
#
# COMPACT_ATOMS: atom_id res chain seq x y z
N MET A 1 15.94 -14.00 -0.63
CA MET A 1 14.68 -13.34 -0.20
C MET A 1 14.96 -11.86 0.01
N PRO A 2 14.00 -10.95 -0.25
CA PRO A 2 14.19 -9.53 0.07
C PRO A 2 14.38 -9.35 1.58
N ILE A 3 15.18 -8.36 1.98
CA ILE A 3 15.41 -8.03 3.39
C ILE A 3 14.16 -7.30 3.90
N VAL A 4 13.40 -7.94 4.79
CA VAL A 4 12.21 -7.35 5.42
C VAL A 4 12.64 -6.50 6.62
N PRO A 5 12.14 -5.26 6.78
CA PRO A 5 12.46 -4.46 7.95
C PRO A 5 12.00 -5.13 9.26
N PRO A 6 12.76 -5.02 10.37
CA PRO A 6 12.44 -5.68 11.63
C PRO A 6 11.02 -5.40 12.15
N ASP A 7 10.50 -4.19 11.91
CA ASP A 7 9.17 -3.75 12.39
C ASP A 7 7.99 -4.56 11.82
N PHE A 8 8.21 -5.33 10.75
CA PHE A 8 7.18 -6.18 10.15
C PHE A 8 7.19 -7.62 10.69
N TYR A 9 8.20 -7.97 11.49
CA TYR A 9 8.23 -9.22 12.24
C TYR A 9 7.37 -9.07 13.50
N ALA A 10 6.35 -9.92 13.60
CA ALA A 10 5.52 -10.04 14.79
C ALA A 10 5.22 -11.52 15.02
N PRO A 11 5.18 -12.00 16.28
CA PRO A 11 4.86 -13.39 16.58
C PRO A 11 3.45 -13.71 16.06
N THR A 12 3.37 -14.62 15.11
CA THR A 12 2.12 -14.98 14.41
C THR A 12 1.73 -16.41 14.73
N TYR A 13 2.69 -17.33 14.66
CA TYR A 13 2.46 -18.75 14.79
C TYR A 13 2.96 -19.22 16.14
N THR A 14 2.07 -19.80 16.94
CA THR A 14 2.45 -20.53 18.16
C THR A 14 2.98 -21.93 17.82
N PRO A 15 3.69 -22.61 18.73
CA PRO A 15 4.04 -24.02 18.54
C PRO A 15 2.81 -24.91 18.25
N GLU A 16 1.68 -24.62 18.88
CA GLU A 16 0.41 -25.32 18.65
C GLU A 16 -0.13 -25.10 17.24
N ASP A 17 -0.04 -23.87 16.72
CA ASP A 17 -0.39 -23.57 15.33
C ASP A 17 0.48 -24.34 14.35
N VAL A 18 1.79 -24.37 14.59
CA VAL A 18 2.74 -25.11 13.76
C VAL A 18 2.39 -26.60 13.74
N ALA A 19 2.14 -27.21 14.91
CA ALA A 19 1.73 -28.59 15.00
C ALA A 19 0.38 -28.86 14.29
N ARG A 20 -0.58 -27.93 14.39
CA ARG A 20 -1.85 -27.99 13.65
C ARG A 20 -1.62 -27.92 12.15
N LEU A 21 -0.82 -26.98 11.67
CA LEU A 21 -0.51 -26.79 10.26
C LEU A 21 0.24 -28.00 9.67
N CYS A 22 1.19 -28.57 10.40
CA CYS A 22 1.86 -29.81 9.99
C CYS A 22 0.87 -30.96 9.83
N ARG A 23 -0.08 -31.13 10.78
CA ARG A 23 -1.14 -32.15 10.65
C ARG A 23 -2.03 -31.92 9.43
N ILE A 24 -2.46 -30.68 9.18
CA ILE A 24 -3.30 -30.33 8.03
C ILE A 24 -2.57 -30.65 6.71
N GLY A 25 -1.30 -30.27 6.60
CA GLY A 25 -0.52 -30.49 5.39
C GLY A 25 0.03 -31.92 5.25
N GLY A 26 -0.19 -32.80 6.24
CA GLY A 26 0.46 -34.12 6.29
C GLY A 26 1.99 -34.01 6.31
N LEU A 27 2.51 -32.97 6.93
CA LEU A 27 3.93 -32.64 6.99
C LEU A 27 4.57 -33.24 8.25
N SER A 28 5.76 -33.80 8.10
CA SER A 28 6.64 -34.11 9.23
C SER A 28 7.82 -33.13 9.19
N ALA A 29 7.69 -32.00 9.87
CA ALA A 29 8.78 -31.04 9.99
C ALA A 29 9.91 -31.67 10.81
N ALA A 30 11.03 -32.01 10.17
CA ALA A 30 12.23 -32.51 10.86
C ALA A 30 12.74 -31.51 11.91
N ASP A 31 12.51 -30.21 11.66
CA ASP A 31 12.78 -29.12 12.58
C ASP A 31 11.56 -28.17 12.65
N PRO A 32 10.68 -28.34 13.65
CA PRO A 32 9.51 -27.48 13.84
C PRO A 32 9.86 -26.02 14.12
N ALA A 33 11.00 -25.75 14.75
CA ALA A 33 11.41 -24.39 15.08
C ALA A 33 11.85 -23.65 13.80
N ARG A 34 12.60 -24.32 12.93
CA ARG A 34 12.95 -23.78 11.62
C ARG A 34 11.72 -23.54 10.76
N PHE A 35 10.81 -24.51 10.68
CA PHE A 35 9.58 -24.38 9.90
C PHE A 35 8.71 -23.21 10.40
N ARG A 36 8.61 -23.03 11.73
CA ARG A 36 7.97 -21.85 12.32
C ARG A 36 8.62 -20.55 11.85
N GLN A 37 9.94 -20.47 11.86
CA GLN A 37 10.66 -19.27 11.41
C GLN A 37 10.39 -18.98 9.94
N ASP A 38 10.40 -19.99 9.07
CA ASP A 38 10.11 -19.81 7.65
C ASP A 38 8.66 -19.32 7.41
N LEU A 39 7.70 -19.73 8.26
CA LEU A 39 6.34 -19.19 8.26
C LEU A 39 6.28 -17.73 8.73
N GLU A 40 7.02 -17.37 9.78
CA GLU A 40 7.12 -15.98 10.26
C GLU A 40 7.76 -15.08 9.20
N ASP A 41 8.79 -15.55 8.49
CA ASP A 41 9.40 -14.84 7.37
C ASP A 41 8.36 -14.58 6.26
N CYS A 42 7.54 -15.59 5.92
CA CYS A 42 6.44 -15.41 4.98
C CYS A 42 5.42 -14.36 5.46
N ALA A 43 5.02 -14.40 6.74
CA ALA A 43 4.08 -13.45 7.32
C ALA A 43 4.64 -12.01 7.37
N ALA A 44 5.92 -11.85 7.69
CA ALA A 44 6.58 -10.55 7.70
C ALA A 44 6.63 -9.94 6.28
N ILE A 45 6.95 -10.75 5.27
CA ILE A 45 6.90 -10.33 3.86
C ILE A 45 5.49 -9.88 3.47
N TYR A 46 4.45 -10.63 3.87
CA TYR A 46 3.06 -10.23 3.62
C TYR A 46 2.75 -8.83 4.19
N ARG A 47 3.09 -8.60 5.46
CA ARG A 47 2.82 -7.33 6.15
C ARG A 47 3.56 -6.17 5.48
N TRP A 48 4.85 -6.37 5.18
CA TRP A 48 5.67 -5.35 4.53
C TRP A 48 5.17 -4.99 3.14
N GLU A 49 4.88 -5.99 2.30
CA GLU A 49 4.39 -5.77 0.94
C GLU A 49 2.98 -5.17 0.94
N THR A 50 2.12 -5.57 1.87
CA THR A 50 0.79 -4.97 2.07
C THR A 50 0.92 -3.50 2.46
N ALA A 51 1.75 -3.16 3.44
CA ALA A 51 1.98 -1.78 3.85
C ALA A 51 2.57 -0.92 2.71
N ARG A 52 3.50 -1.48 1.94
CA ARG A 52 4.12 -0.79 0.79
C ARG A 52 3.11 -0.50 -0.32
N HIS A 53 2.18 -1.43 -0.60
CA HIS A 53 1.23 -1.32 -1.71
C HIS A 53 -0.14 -0.76 -1.31
N GLN A 54 -0.48 -0.70 -0.02
CA GLN A 54 -1.62 0.08 0.47
C GLN A 54 -1.34 1.59 0.40
N ARG A 55 -0.07 2.00 0.41
CA ARG A 55 0.32 3.42 0.28
C ARG A 55 0.08 4.02 -1.11
N THR A 56 -0.14 3.21 -2.14
CA THR A 56 -0.56 3.74 -3.45
C THR A 56 -2.07 3.95 -3.46
N ALA A 57 -2.50 5.18 -3.20
CA ALA A 57 -3.89 5.58 -3.30
C ALA A 57 -4.45 5.24 -4.70
N ARG A 58 -5.70 4.74 -4.75
CA ARG A 58 -6.36 4.50 -6.03
C ARG A 58 -6.56 5.83 -6.74
N LYS A 59 -6.47 5.85 -8.07
CA LYS A 59 -6.75 7.06 -8.87
C LYS A 59 -8.06 7.73 -8.47
N ALA A 60 -9.14 6.96 -8.33
CA ALA A 60 -10.44 7.50 -7.92
C ALA A 60 -10.44 8.12 -6.51
N ASP A 61 -9.66 7.54 -5.57
CA ASP A 61 -9.49 8.13 -4.24
C ASP A 61 -8.67 9.42 -4.34
N SER A 62 -7.57 9.42 -5.10
CA SER A 62 -6.76 10.62 -5.37
C SER A 62 -7.58 11.73 -6.04
N GLU A 63 -8.39 11.41 -7.07
CA GLU A 63 -9.29 12.36 -7.74
C GLU A 63 -10.30 12.95 -6.77
N ARG A 64 -10.90 12.12 -5.91
CA ARG A 64 -11.84 12.59 -4.88
C ARG A 64 -11.17 13.54 -3.90
N GLU A 65 -9.98 13.19 -3.40
CA GLU A 65 -9.27 14.05 -2.44
C GLU A 65 -8.79 15.35 -3.08
N LEU A 66 -8.29 15.32 -4.32
CA LEU A 66 -7.95 16.53 -5.09
C LEU A 66 -9.18 17.43 -5.29
N ALA A 67 -10.33 16.85 -5.68
CA ALA A 67 -11.57 17.61 -5.84
C ALA A 67 -12.07 18.25 -4.53
N LYS A 68 -11.92 17.56 -3.40
CA LYS A 68 -12.21 18.12 -2.08
C LYS A 68 -11.27 19.28 -1.75
N ALA A 69 -9.97 19.11 -1.97
CA ALA A 69 -8.98 20.14 -1.72
C ALA A 69 -9.22 21.38 -2.61
N ALA A 70 -9.51 21.19 -3.90
CA ALA A 70 -9.88 22.26 -4.82
C ALA A 70 -11.11 23.05 -4.32
N LYS A 71 -12.15 22.33 -3.85
CA LYS A 71 -13.35 22.96 -3.28
C LYS A 71 -13.03 23.79 -2.04
N LEU A 72 -12.18 23.29 -1.14
CA LEU A 72 -11.77 24.02 0.05
C LEU A 72 -10.98 25.28 -0.31
N ALA A 73 -10.03 25.18 -1.24
CA ALA A 73 -9.25 26.32 -1.73
C ALA A 73 -10.14 27.40 -2.37
N ARG A 74 -11.10 27.00 -3.22
CA ARG A 74 -12.10 27.92 -3.80
C ARG A 74 -12.94 28.62 -2.76
N ASN A 75 -13.46 27.86 -1.79
CA ASN A 75 -14.27 28.44 -0.73
C ASN A 75 -13.48 29.45 0.10
N LEU A 76 -12.20 29.17 0.35
CA LEU A 76 -11.31 30.11 1.05
C LEU A 76 -11.05 31.37 0.22
N ALA A 77 -10.74 31.22 -1.07
CA ALA A 77 -10.55 32.37 -1.98
C ALA A 77 -11.79 33.27 -2.02
N ALA A 78 -12.97 32.68 -2.23
CA ALA A 78 -14.23 33.42 -2.25
C ALA A 78 -14.55 34.10 -0.90
N ALA A 79 -14.21 33.45 0.22
CA ALA A 79 -14.39 34.03 1.54
C ALA A 79 -13.47 35.25 1.75
N LEU A 80 -12.22 35.20 1.29
CA LEU A 80 -11.27 36.32 1.35
C LEU A 80 -11.74 37.51 0.49
N GLU A 81 -12.21 37.24 -0.73
CA GLU A 81 -12.73 38.28 -1.64
C GLU A 81 -13.97 39.00 -1.08
N THR A 82 -14.78 38.32 -0.28
CA THR A 82 -16.05 38.84 0.26
C THR A 82 -15.94 39.34 1.71
N LEU A 83 -14.73 39.47 2.25
CA LEU A 83 -14.51 39.98 3.60
C LEU A 83 -15.08 41.41 3.76
N PRO A 84 -15.82 41.69 4.85
CA PRO A 84 -16.18 43.05 5.21
C PRO A 84 -14.92 43.92 5.41
N PRO A 85 -14.96 45.23 5.09
CA PRO A 85 -13.78 46.09 5.15
C PRO A 85 -13.01 46.03 6.47
N LYS A 86 -13.74 46.07 7.60
CA LYS A 86 -13.15 45.98 8.94
C LYS A 86 -12.43 44.65 9.21
N ALA A 87 -12.96 43.54 8.68
CA ALA A 87 -12.33 42.23 8.82
C ALA A 87 -11.09 42.12 7.91
N ARG A 88 -11.15 42.72 6.72
CA ARG A 88 -10.04 42.80 5.78
C ARG A 88 -8.87 43.61 6.33
N GLU A 89 -9.14 44.79 6.90
CA GLU A 89 -8.12 45.62 7.56
C GLU A 89 -7.46 44.90 8.74
N ALA A 90 -8.26 44.21 9.57
CA ALA A 90 -7.73 43.41 10.67
C ALA A 90 -6.83 42.27 10.17
N LEU A 91 -7.24 41.58 9.10
CA LEU A 91 -6.45 40.52 8.49
C LEU A 91 -5.14 41.04 7.87
N VAL A 92 -5.17 42.18 7.16
CA VAL A 92 -3.97 42.83 6.62
C VAL A 92 -3.02 43.20 7.75
N THR A 93 -3.55 43.82 8.81
CA THR A 93 -2.75 44.18 10.00
C THR A 93 -2.08 42.94 10.57
N GLU A 94 -2.81 41.84 10.74
CA GLU A 94 -2.25 40.60 11.28
C GLU A 94 -1.25 39.93 10.32
N ILE A 95 -1.42 40.04 9.00
CA ILE A 95 -0.45 39.55 8.02
C ILE A 95 0.86 40.35 8.12
N GLU A 96 0.75 41.67 8.28
CA GLU A 96 1.89 42.59 8.40
C GLU A 96 2.59 42.50 9.76
N THR A 97 1.85 42.20 10.85
CA THR A 97 2.38 42.17 12.22
C THR A 97 2.66 40.77 12.76
N GLY A 98 1.98 39.74 12.26
CA GLY A 98 1.70 38.48 12.98
C GLY A 98 2.02 37.17 12.25
N LEU A 99 2.57 37.21 11.03
CA LEU A 99 3.11 36.01 10.39
C LEU A 99 4.47 35.46 10.92
N PRO A 100 5.06 35.85 12.08
CA PRO A 100 6.25 35.17 12.60
C PRO A 100 6.03 33.75 13.18
N GLY A 101 4.80 33.21 13.28
CA GLY A 101 4.57 32.06 14.18
C GLY A 101 3.66 30.90 13.75
N ALA A 102 2.90 30.98 12.65
CA ALA A 102 1.85 29.99 12.37
C ALA A 102 2.25 28.87 11.37
N LEU A 103 3.41 28.99 10.72
CA LEU A 103 4.01 27.93 9.90
C LEU A 103 5.31 27.46 10.58
N THR A 104 5.23 27.05 11.84
CA THR A 104 6.38 26.46 12.54
C THR A 104 6.65 25.05 12.03
N GLY A 105 7.34 25.04 10.90
CA GLY A 105 8.26 24.02 10.43
C GLY A 105 9.45 24.73 9.78
N SER A 106 10.09 25.65 10.52
CA SER A 106 11.29 26.42 10.16
C SER A 106 11.11 27.52 9.11
N GLU A 107 11.40 28.75 9.56
CA GLU A 107 11.70 29.97 8.79
C GLU A 107 10.54 30.62 8.00
N THR A 108 10.24 31.87 8.39
CA THR A 108 9.11 32.70 7.95
C THR A 108 9.35 33.33 6.59
N ALA A 109 9.69 32.48 5.63
CA ALA A 109 9.81 32.78 4.21
C ALA A 109 8.92 31.78 3.48
N PHE A 110 8.13 32.25 2.50
CA PHE A 110 7.71 31.35 1.44
C PHE A 110 8.98 30.96 0.67
N GLU A 111 9.61 29.86 1.09
CA GLU A 111 10.83 29.37 0.47
C GLU A 111 10.46 28.68 -0.83
N ILE A 112 10.59 29.41 -1.94
CA ILE A 112 10.47 28.82 -3.27
C ILE A 112 11.80 28.13 -3.57
N SER A 113 11.89 26.85 -3.18
CA SER A 113 13.00 25.99 -3.62
C SER A 113 12.84 25.73 -5.11
N LEU A 114 13.63 26.42 -5.92
CA LEU A 114 13.76 26.14 -7.35
C LEU A 114 14.75 24.97 -7.51
N ASP A 115 14.24 23.79 -7.87
CA ASP A 115 15.08 22.63 -8.17
C ASP A 115 16.16 23.00 -9.20
N GLY A 116 17.43 22.94 -8.80
CA GLY A 116 18.59 23.17 -9.66
C GLY A 116 19.48 24.37 -9.30
N PHE A 117 19.15 25.14 -8.27
CA PHE A 117 20.01 26.23 -7.78
C PHE A 117 20.41 26.00 -6.31
N GLU A 118 21.69 25.81 -6.05
CA GLU A 118 22.27 25.93 -4.69
C GLU A 118 22.23 27.41 -4.28
N THR A 119 21.09 27.91 -3.81
CA THR A 119 21.02 29.29 -3.31
C THR A 119 20.06 29.44 -2.14
N GLU A 120 20.51 30.28 -1.21
CA GLU A 120 19.88 30.75 0.01
C GLU A 120 18.36 31.03 -0.15
N ALA A 121 17.60 30.64 0.87
CA ALA A 121 16.17 30.87 1.03
C ALA A 121 15.80 32.34 0.71
N LEU A 122 15.06 32.58 -0.38
CA LEU A 122 14.53 33.91 -0.67
C LEU A 122 13.28 34.16 0.18
N SER A 123 13.40 35.06 1.16
CA SER A 123 12.25 35.52 1.96
C SER A 123 11.39 36.51 1.17
N VAL A 124 10.21 36.08 0.74
CA VAL A 124 9.22 36.95 0.09
C VAL A 124 8.17 37.40 1.10
N ALA A 125 8.05 38.71 1.32
CA ALA A 125 6.94 39.29 2.07
C ALA A 125 5.64 39.13 1.25
N LEU A 126 4.63 38.51 1.85
CA LEU A 126 3.32 38.32 1.22
C LEU A 126 2.34 39.37 1.72
N ASP A 127 1.74 40.11 0.80
CA ASP A 127 0.56 40.92 1.06
C ASP A 127 -0.73 40.11 0.85
N LEU A 128 -1.86 40.64 1.32
CA LEU A 128 -3.16 39.96 1.16
C LEU A 128 -3.50 39.66 -0.33
N PRO A 129 -3.26 40.58 -1.30
CA PRO A 129 -3.41 40.26 -2.71
C PRO A 129 -2.53 39.09 -3.20
N ALA A 130 -1.32 38.91 -2.67
CA ALA A 130 -0.49 37.74 -2.98
C ALA A 130 -1.08 36.46 -2.38
N VAL A 131 -1.59 36.51 -1.15
CA VAL A 131 -2.26 35.37 -0.51
C VAL A 131 -3.49 34.94 -1.31
N GLU A 132 -4.33 35.89 -1.73
CA GLU A 132 -5.50 35.64 -2.59
C GLU A 132 -5.08 34.96 -3.90
N ARG A 133 -4.03 35.47 -4.57
CA ARG A 133 -3.49 34.88 -5.81
C ARG A 133 -2.91 33.47 -5.60
N ILE A 134 -2.21 33.23 -4.50
CA ILE A 134 -1.65 31.90 -4.18
C ILE A 134 -2.77 30.88 -3.98
N ILE A 135 -3.81 31.24 -3.21
CA ILE A 135 -4.94 30.35 -2.95
C ILE A 135 -5.75 30.10 -4.23
N GLY A 136 -5.96 31.14 -5.05
CA GLY A 136 -6.60 31.00 -6.36
C GLY A 136 -5.80 30.10 -7.30
N GLY A 137 -4.48 30.30 -7.39
CA GLY A 137 -3.58 29.46 -8.17
C GLY A 137 -3.55 28.00 -7.68
N LEU A 138 -3.57 27.79 -6.36
CA LEU A 138 -3.68 26.46 -5.76
C LEU A 138 -5.00 25.78 -6.13
N ALA A 139 -6.12 26.50 -6.09
CA ALA A 139 -7.42 25.99 -6.49
C ALA A 139 -7.39 25.50 -7.95
N SER A 140 -6.88 26.31 -8.88
CA SER A 140 -6.75 25.93 -10.29
C SER A 140 -5.82 24.73 -10.48
N ALA A 141 -4.65 24.73 -9.83
CA ALA A 141 -3.70 23.62 -9.92
C ALA A 141 -4.31 22.29 -9.41
N LEU A 142 -5.11 22.33 -8.34
CA LEU A 142 -5.80 21.16 -7.80
C LEU A 142 -6.93 20.65 -8.73
N GLU A 143 -7.56 21.54 -9.51
CA GLU A 143 -8.59 21.17 -10.50
C GLU A 143 -7.99 20.55 -11.76
N ASP A 144 -6.79 20.99 -12.15
CA ASP A 144 -6.07 20.47 -13.31
C ASP A 144 -5.29 19.18 -12.99
N ALA A 145 -4.86 19.00 -11.73
CA ALA A 145 -4.09 17.84 -11.27
C ALA A 145 -4.69 16.46 -11.66
N PRO A 146 -6.01 16.22 -11.62
CA PRO A 146 -6.62 14.98 -12.09
C PRO A 146 -6.28 14.60 -13.54
N ALA A 147 -6.09 15.57 -14.43
CA ALA A 147 -5.69 15.32 -15.83
C ALA A 147 -4.28 14.72 -15.92
N HIS A 148 -3.43 14.98 -14.92
CA HIS A 148 -2.07 14.46 -14.80
C HIS A 148 -1.99 13.15 -14.01
N LEU A 149 -3.09 12.72 -13.37
CA LEU A 149 -3.16 11.38 -12.80
C LEU A 149 -3.13 10.37 -13.94
N GLY A 150 -2.00 9.68 -14.10
CA GLY A 150 -1.83 8.64 -15.11
C GLY A 150 -2.98 7.64 -15.13
N ASN A 151 -3.18 6.96 -16.26
CA ASN A 151 -4.26 5.98 -16.42
C ASN A 151 -4.11 4.83 -15.42
N GLY A 152 -4.77 4.93 -14.27
CA GLY A 152 -4.86 3.85 -13.30
C GLY A 152 -5.53 2.63 -13.93
N LYS A 153 -4.99 1.44 -13.67
CA LYS A 153 -5.61 0.19 -14.14
C LYS A 153 -7.01 0.08 -13.55
N ARG A 154 -8.03 0.00 -14.40
CA ARG A 154 -9.42 -0.25 -13.98
C ARG A 154 -9.52 -1.67 -13.41
N GLY A 155 -10.08 -1.81 -12.22
CA GLY A 155 -10.33 -3.09 -11.55
C GLY A 155 -9.93 -3.10 -10.08
N ALA A 156 -10.35 -4.13 -9.35
CA ALA A 156 -9.90 -4.33 -7.98
C ALA A 156 -8.37 -4.50 -7.97
N GLN A 157 -7.68 -3.62 -7.23
CA GLN A 157 -6.25 -3.76 -7.00
C GLN A 157 -6.01 -5.13 -6.36
N ARG A 158 -5.24 -5.98 -7.05
CA ARG A 158 -4.86 -7.28 -6.51
C ARG A 158 -4.04 -7.05 -5.25
N ASP A 159 -4.30 -7.88 -4.25
CA ASP A 159 -3.55 -7.88 -3.01
C ASP A 159 -2.13 -8.37 -3.27
N TRP A 160 -1.21 -7.42 -3.38
CA TRP A 160 0.17 -7.73 -3.71
C TRP A 160 0.84 -8.52 -2.60
N GLY A 161 0.59 -8.15 -1.34
CA GLY A 161 1.10 -8.88 -0.18
C GLY A 161 0.66 -10.33 -0.20
N LEU A 162 -0.65 -10.59 -0.35
CA LEU A 162 -1.17 -11.96 -0.39
C LEU A 162 -0.59 -12.76 -1.57
N ARG A 163 -0.35 -12.12 -2.72
CA ARG A 163 0.26 -12.79 -3.87
C ARG A 163 1.70 -13.20 -3.61
N ILE A 164 2.51 -12.33 -3.02
CA ILE A 164 3.91 -12.65 -2.68
C ILE A 164 3.94 -13.72 -1.58
N TRP A 165 3.08 -13.59 -0.57
CA TRP A 165 2.92 -14.61 0.47
C TRP A 165 2.59 -15.98 -0.12
N MET A 166 1.61 -16.07 -1.02
CA MET A 166 1.21 -17.31 -1.66
C MET A 166 2.33 -17.96 -2.48
N ARG A 167 3.19 -17.15 -3.10
CA ARG A 167 4.37 -17.65 -3.80
C ARG A 167 5.38 -18.25 -2.82
N ASN A 168 5.69 -17.55 -1.74
CA ASN A 168 6.64 -18.04 -0.75
C ASN A 168 6.12 -19.31 -0.04
N ILE A 169 4.83 -19.39 0.23
CA ILE A 169 4.17 -20.59 0.78
C ILE A 169 4.21 -21.75 -0.20
N HIS A 170 4.03 -21.51 -1.50
CA HIS A 170 4.21 -22.55 -2.51
C HIS A 170 5.64 -23.09 -2.51
N ASP A 171 6.63 -22.21 -2.47
CA ASP A 171 8.04 -22.61 -2.47
C ASP A 171 8.42 -23.35 -1.17
N LEU A 172 7.90 -22.89 -0.02
CA LEU A 172 8.03 -23.58 1.27
C LEU A 172 7.37 -24.96 1.22
N TRP A 173 6.14 -25.07 0.73
CA TRP A 173 5.44 -26.34 0.60
C TRP A 173 6.25 -27.36 -0.20
N CYS A 174 6.73 -26.96 -1.39
CA CYS A 174 7.53 -27.81 -2.25
C CYS A 174 8.89 -28.21 -1.64
N SER A 175 9.40 -27.48 -0.64
CA SER A 175 10.65 -27.84 0.03
C SER A 175 10.46 -28.78 1.22
N VAL A 176 9.27 -28.83 1.81
CA VAL A 176 8.99 -29.63 3.02
C VAL A 176 8.11 -30.86 2.79
N THR A 177 7.54 -31.02 1.59
CA THR A 177 6.72 -32.18 1.24
C THR A 177 6.76 -32.49 -0.25
N ASP A 178 6.61 -33.79 -0.58
CA ASP A 178 6.45 -34.26 -1.95
C ASP A 178 4.98 -34.19 -2.42
N GLN A 179 4.05 -33.83 -1.54
CA GLN A 179 2.64 -33.68 -1.91
C GLN A 179 2.48 -32.54 -2.92
N PRO A 180 1.62 -32.69 -3.94
CA PRO A 180 1.45 -31.66 -4.95
C PRO A 180 0.74 -30.43 -4.36
N PHE A 181 1.20 -29.23 -4.71
CA PHE A 181 0.54 -27.99 -4.33
C PHE A 181 -0.71 -27.76 -5.19
N THR A 182 -1.80 -28.42 -4.84
CA THR A 182 -3.09 -28.40 -5.56
C THR A 182 -4.12 -27.51 -4.86
N ARG A 183 -5.19 -27.22 -5.60
CA ARG A 183 -6.30 -26.39 -5.12
C ARG A 183 -7.63 -26.97 -5.60
N ASP A 184 -8.24 -27.78 -4.74
CA ASP A 184 -9.62 -28.22 -4.89
C ASP A 184 -10.51 -27.65 -3.79
N VAL A 185 -11.76 -27.38 -4.16
CA VAL A 185 -12.79 -26.82 -3.29
C VAL A 185 -14.10 -27.56 -3.44
N THR A 186 -14.92 -27.56 -2.39
CA THR A 186 -16.31 -28.03 -2.44
C THR A 186 -17.18 -27.07 -3.25
N ASP A 187 -18.42 -27.46 -3.53
CA ASP A 187 -19.42 -26.59 -4.17
C ASP A 187 -19.67 -25.31 -3.35
N ASP A 188 -19.54 -25.39 -2.02
CA ASP A 188 -19.63 -24.27 -1.09
C ASP A 188 -18.32 -23.46 -0.96
N GLY A 189 -17.29 -23.79 -1.74
CA GLY A 189 -16.02 -23.06 -1.78
C GLY A 189 -15.03 -23.39 -0.66
N GLN A 190 -15.25 -24.46 0.10
CA GLN A 190 -14.37 -24.89 1.19
C GLN A 190 -13.14 -25.63 0.66
N ALA A 191 -11.97 -25.42 1.25
CA ALA A 191 -10.72 -26.07 0.86
C ALA A 191 -10.75 -27.58 1.14
N ILE A 192 -10.48 -28.40 0.12
CA ILE A 192 -10.48 -29.88 0.24
C ILE A 192 -9.05 -30.44 0.34
N THR A 193 -8.14 -29.97 -0.50
CA THR A 193 -6.78 -30.52 -0.57
C THR A 193 -5.95 -30.10 0.64
N PRO A 194 -5.01 -30.94 1.13
CA PRO A 194 -4.10 -30.59 2.22
C PRO A 194 -3.39 -29.24 2.00
N ALA A 195 -2.91 -28.98 0.77
CA ALA A 195 -2.27 -27.72 0.42
C ALA A 195 -3.21 -26.50 0.55
N SER A 196 -4.47 -26.60 0.08
CA SER A 196 -5.42 -25.50 0.18
C SER A 196 -5.89 -25.27 1.62
N GLN A 197 -6.12 -26.33 2.39
CA GLN A 197 -6.45 -26.24 3.81
C GLN A 197 -5.31 -25.63 4.61
N PHE A 198 -4.07 -26.05 4.34
CA PHE A 198 -2.86 -25.46 4.93
C PHE A 198 -2.77 -23.97 4.63
N CYS A 199 -2.94 -23.56 3.37
CA CYS A 199 -2.87 -22.15 2.99
C CYS A 199 -3.93 -21.31 3.71
N VAL A 200 -5.18 -21.79 3.79
CA VAL A 200 -6.25 -21.06 4.48
C VAL A 200 -5.95 -20.95 5.97
N ALA A 201 -5.63 -22.07 6.63
CA ALA A 201 -5.35 -22.10 8.07
C ALA A 201 -4.11 -21.27 8.45
N ALA A 202 -3.06 -21.29 7.62
CA ALA A 202 -1.85 -20.52 7.84
C ALA A 202 -2.08 -19.02 7.65
N PHE A 203 -2.89 -18.64 6.66
CA PHE A 203 -3.18 -17.22 6.39
C PHE A 203 -4.14 -16.62 7.43
N GLU A 204 -5.07 -17.41 7.95
CA GLU A 204 -5.99 -17.00 9.02
C GLU A 204 -5.25 -16.48 10.26
N GLN A 205 -4.06 -17.02 10.58
CA GLN A 205 -3.23 -16.52 11.67
C GLN A 205 -2.65 -15.12 11.41
N ILE A 206 -2.47 -14.75 10.15
CA ILE A 206 -1.94 -13.44 9.75
C ILE A 206 -3.07 -12.42 9.67
N ASN A 207 -4.20 -12.81 9.08
CA ASN A 207 -5.36 -11.95 8.84
C ASN A 207 -6.66 -12.76 8.94
N PRO A 208 -7.27 -12.81 10.14
CA PRO A 208 -8.51 -13.56 10.38
C PRO A 208 -9.71 -13.06 9.57
N ASP A 209 -9.72 -11.77 9.20
CA ASP A 209 -10.81 -11.16 8.44
C ASP A 209 -10.74 -11.46 6.93
N CYS A 210 -9.66 -12.11 6.47
CA CYS A 210 -9.51 -12.46 5.07
C CYS A 210 -10.35 -13.69 4.71
N PRO A 211 -11.33 -13.59 3.77
CA PRO A 211 -12.14 -14.73 3.39
C PRO A 211 -11.29 -15.85 2.77
N ALA A 212 -11.53 -17.11 3.15
CA ALA A 212 -10.83 -18.28 2.59
C ALA A 212 -10.86 -18.33 1.05
N SER A 213 -11.99 -17.94 0.45
CA SER A 213 -12.16 -17.86 -1.00
C SER A 213 -11.14 -16.95 -1.69
N ARG A 214 -10.67 -15.90 -1.01
CA ARG A 214 -9.62 -14.99 -1.51
C ARG A 214 -8.26 -15.67 -1.52
N VAL A 215 -7.90 -16.37 -0.45
CA VAL A 215 -6.66 -17.16 -0.35
C VAL A 215 -6.62 -18.24 -1.42
N ILE A 216 -7.70 -19.01 -1.56
CA ILE A 216 -7.87 -20.06 -2.58
C ILE A 216 -7.74 -19.49 -4.01
N ARG A 217 -8.29 -18.29 -4.26
CA ARG A 217 -8.16 -17.63 -5.57
C ARG A 217 -6.72 -17.28 -5.89
N GLU A 218 -5.96 -16.78 -4.93
CA GLU A 218 -4.53 -16.49 -5.13
C GLU A 218 -3.72 -17.79 -5.26
N GLN A 219 -4.08 -18.86 -4.56
CA GLN A 219 -3.48 -20.19 -4.74
C GLN A 219 -3.64 -20.68 -6.19
N LYS A 220 -4.84 -20.54 -6.76
CA LYS A 220 -5.10 -20.84 -8.18
C LYS A 220 -4.18 -20.04 -9.10
N ALA A 221 -4.03 -18.75 -8.83
CA ALA A 221 -3.20 -17.86 -9.64
C ALA A 221 -1.71 -18.23 -9.56
N SER A 222 -1.22 -18.61 -8.37
CA SER A 222 0.14 -19.12 -8.16
C SER A 222 0.41 -20.38 -8.98
N ILE A 223 -0.45 -21.41 -8.84
CA ILE A 223 -0.35 -22.67 -9.59
C ILE A 223 -0.35 -22.42 -11.10
N SER A 224 -1.25 -21.54 -11.58
CA SER A 224 -1.32 -21.20 -13.00
C SER A 224 -0.04 -20.53 -13.52
N THR A 225 0.59 -19.69 -12.70
CA THR A 225 1.84 -19.01 -13.05
C THR A 225 3.01 -20.00 -13.10
N SER A 226 3.13 -20.89 -12.11
CA SER A 226 4.19 -21.92 -12.06
C SER A 226 4.12 -22.86 -13.27
N ARG A 227 2.92 -23.31 -13.67
CA ARG A 227 2.74 -24.16 -14.86
C ARG A 227 3.16 -23.48 -16.16
N LYS A 228 2.88 -22.18 -16.32
CA LYS A 228 3.28 -21.42 -17.51
C LYS A 228 4.79 -21.28 -17.64
N ILE A 229 5.51 -21.19 -16.53
CA ILE A 229 6.97 -21.13 -16.53
C ILE A 229 7.54 -22.50 -16.92
N ALA A 230 7.04 -23.58 -16.32
CA ALA A 230 7.47 -24.95 -16.64
C ALA A 230 7.22 -25.32 -18.12
N GLY A 231 6.06 -24.95 -18.68
CA GLY A 231 5.73 -25.22 -20.07
C GLY A 231 6.54 -24.39 -21.10
N ARG A 232 7.25 -23.34 -20.68
CA ARG A 232 8.03 -22.47 -21.57
C ARG A 232 9.47 -22.94 -21.77
N ILE A 233 9.99 -23.78 -20.87
CA ILE A 233 11.38 -24.23 -20.87
C ILE A 233 11.60 -25.42 -21.83
N ILE A 234 10.54 -26.09 -22.29
CA ILE A 234 10.65 -27.28 -23.17
C ILE A 234 10.70 -26.90 -24.68
N ALA A 235 10.56 -25.62 -25.04
CA ALA A 235 10.52 -25.19 -26.45
C ALA A 235 11.84 -24.61 -26.99
N SER A 236 12.99 -24.89 -26.36
CA SER A 236 14.29 -24.33 -26.78
C SER A 236 15.43 -25.33 -26.63
N SER A 237 15.30 -26.45 -27.32
CA SER A 237 16.43 -27.33 -27.66
C SER A 237 16.02 -28.13 -28.89
N ASP A 238 16.28 -27.55 -30.05
CA ASP A 238 16.62 -28.22 -31.31
C ASP A 238 17.04 -27.14 -32.32
N THR A 239 18.35 -26.87 -32.36
CA THR A 239 19.14 -26.49 -33.54
C THR A 239 20.61 -26.69 -33.21
#